data_AF-A0A4Q2QUP7-F1
#
_entry.id   AF-A0A4Q2QUP7-F1
#
_cell.length_a   1.000
_cell.length_b   1.000
_cell.length_c   1.000
_cell.angle_alpha   90.00
_cell.angle_beta   90.00
_cell.angle_gamma   90.00
#
_symmetry.space_group_name_H-M   'P 1'
#
loop_
_entity.id
_entity.type
_entity.pdbx_description
1 polymer ?
#
loop_
_entity_poly.entity_id
_entity_poly.type
_entity_poly.pdbx_seq_one_letter_code
_entity_poly.pdbx_strand_id
1 'polypeptide(L)'
;MITGMNIQAGAKIAPAFMLKQDNEDITQDFSDRLISLTMTDNRGFEADQLDIELDDTDGQIAMPPRGATLTLWLGWQGSALIKKGTFTIDEIEHHGAPDTLTIRGRSADFRG
;
A
#
# COMPACT_ATOMS: atom_id res chain seq x y z
N MET A 1 -11.94 -11.03 -6.52
CA MET A 1 -12.10 -12.30 -7.24
C MET A 1 -12.02 -12.00 -8.73
N ILE A 2 -11.21 -12.74 -9.50
CA ILE A 2 -11.14 -12.57 -10.97
C ILE A 2 -12.33 -13.25 -11.68
N THR A 3 -13.00 -14.18 -10.99
CA THR A 3 -14.15 -14.96 -11.44
C THR A 3 -15.37 -14.05 -11.64
N GLY A 4 -15.50 -13.46 -12.83
CA GLY A 4 -16.57 -12.51 -13.17
C GLY A 4 -16.15 -11.39 -14.13
N MET A 5 -14.85 -11.21 -14.37
CA MET A 5 -14.38 -10.27 -15.39
C MET A 5 -14.56 -10.85 -16.80
N ASN A 6 -15.20 -10.11 -17.70
CA ASN A 6 -15.24 -10.44 -19.13
C ASN A 6 -13.88 -10.08 -19.75
N ILE A 7 -12.92 -11.01 -19.69
CA ILE A 7 -11.56 -10.81 -20.20
C ILE A 7 -11.56 -11.00 -21.73
N GLN A 8 -11.36 -9.92 -22.47
CA GLN A 8 -11.10 -10.00 -23.92
C GLN A 8 -9.72 -10.63 -24.17
N ALA A 9 -9.58 -11.38 -25.26
CA ALA A 9 -8.29 -11.91 -25.68
C ALA A 9 -7.28 -10.76 -25.87
N GLY A 10 -6.15 -10.82 -25.17
CA GLY A 10 -5.13 -9.76 -25.16
C GLY A 10 -5.29 -8.70 -24.06
N ALA A 11 -6.31 -8.79 -23.21
CA ALA A 11 -6.47 -7.87 -22.09
C ALA A 11 -5.37 -8.05 -21.03
N LYS A 12 -4.80 -6.93 -20.57
CA LYS A 12 -3.84 -6.92 -19.46
C LYS A 12 -4.56 -7.25 -18.15
N ILE A 13 -4.31 -8.45 -17.61
CA ILE A 13 -4.72 -8.84 -16.26
C ILE A 13 -3.57 -8.47 -15.32
N ALA A 14 -3.71 -7.36 -14.62
CA ALA A 14 -2.73 -6.92 -13.63
C ALA A 14 -3.44 -6.60 -12.30
N PRO A 15 -2.79 -6.87 -11.15
CA PRO A 15 -3.27 -6.38 -9.87
C PRO A 15 -3.31 -4.85 -9.89
N ALA A 16 -4.25 -4.29 -9.14
CA ALA A 16 -4.38 -2.86 -8.94
C ALA A 16 -4.56 -2.56 -7.45
N PHE A 17 -4.04 -1.43 -7.02
CA PHE A 17 -4.18 -0.93 -5.66
C PHE A 17 -4.58 0.54 -5.70
N MET A 18 -5.09 1.03 -4.58
CA MET A 18 -5.27 2.46 -4.33
C MET A 18 -4.88 2.72 -2.88
N LEU A 19 -4.15 3.81 -2.66
CA LEU A 19 -3.78 4.31 -1.34
C LEU A 19 -4.41 5.69 -1.17
N LYS A 20 -5.10 5.87 -0.05
CA LYS A 20 -5.54 7.20 0.37
C LYS A 20 -4.91 7.58 1.68
N GLN A 21 -4.36 8.78 1.73
CA GLN A 21 -4.05 9.45 2.99
C GLN A 21 -5.26 10.31 3.35
N ASP A 22 -5.91 10.00 4.47
CA ASP A 22 -7.20 10.60 4.85
C ASP A 22 -8.25 10.49 3.72
N ASN A 23 -8.51 11.58 2.99
CA ASN A 23 -9.43 11.64 1.86
C ASN A 23 -8.75 11.84 0.49
N GLU A 24 -7.44 12.07 0.48
CA GLU A 24 -6.66 12.33 -0.73
C GLU A 24 -6.12 11.03 -1.32
N ASP A 25 -6.24 10.87 -2.64
CA ASP A 25 -5.69 9.73 -3.37
C ASP A 25 -4.24 10.01 -3.74
N ILE A 26 -3.34 9.28 -3.09
CA ILE A 26 -1.88 9.40 -3.24
C ILE A 26 -1.31 8.24 -4.06
N THR A 27 -2.15 7.44 -4.73
CA THR A 27 -1.71 6.21 -5.41
C THR A 27 -0.62 6.47 -6.44
N GLN A 28 -0.67 7.62 -7.12
CA GLN A 28 0.33 7.99 -8.13
C GLN A 28 1.71 8.26 -7.54
N ASP A 29 1.79 8.73 -6.30
CA ASP A 29 3.06 9.02 -5.62
C ASP A 29 3.85 7.73 -5.34
N PHE A 30 3.14 6.60 -5.27
CA PHE A 30 3.70 5.27 -4.97
C PHE A 30 3.83 4.39 -6.22
N SER A 31 2.95 4.57 -7.22
CA SER A 31 2.77 3.61 -8.32
C SER A 31 4.03 3.34 -9.14
N ASP A 32 4.79 4.39 -9.48
CA ASP A 32 5.98 4.26 -10.33
C ASP A 32 7.20 3.73 -9.58
N ARG A 33 7.16 3.75 -8.24
CA ARG A 33 8.26 3.36 -7.35
C ARG A 33 7.97 2.08 -6.58
N LEU A 34 6.77 1.52 -6.70
CA LEU A 34 6.34 0.39 -5.90
C LEU A 34 7.15 -0.86 -6.26
N ILE A 35 7.98 -1.31 -5.32
CA ILE A 35 8.69 -2.59 -5.40
C ILE A 35 7.77 -3.69 -4.88
N SER A 36 7.20 -3.51 -3.70
CA SER A 36 6.31 -4.49 -3.09
C SER A 36 5.25 -3.84 -2.19
N LEU A 37 4.07 -4.49 -2.09
CA LEU A 37 3.01 -4.13 -1.16
C LEU A 37 2.49 -5.40 -0.52
N THR A 38 2.62 -5.50 0.79
CA THR A 38 2.19 -6.65 1.58
C THR A 38 1.19 -6.21 2.64
N MET A 39 0.06 -6.92 2.71
CA MET A 39 -0.92 -6.76 3.78
C MET A 39 -1.08 -8.10 4.50
N THR A 40 -0.85 -8.10 5.80
CA THR A 40 -1.01 -9.28 6.67
C THR A 40 -2.19 -9.07 7.59
N ASP A 41 -3.21 -9.93 7.44
CA ASP A 41 -4.38 -10.01 8.33
C ASP A 41 -4.02 -10.91 9.51
N ASN A 42 -3.98 -10.34 10.70
CA ASN A 42 -3.58 -11.04 11.92
C ASN A 42 -4.80 -11.40 12.75
N ARG A 43 -4.75 -12.55 13.42
CA ARG A 43 -5.84 -13.04 14.27
C ARG A 43 -5.56 -12.75 15.74
N GLY A 44 -6.63 -12.55 16.51
CA GLY A 44 -6.54 -12.43 17.96
C GLY A 44 -6.27 -10.99 18.39
N PHE A 45 -5.18 -10.76 19.12
CA PHE A 45 -4.83 -9.47 19.71
C PHE A 45 -3.74 -8.71 18.94
N GLU A 46 -3.29 -9.25 17.80
CA GLU A 46 -2.32 -8.60 16.92
C GLU A 46 -3.05 -7.77 15.87
N ALA A 47 -2.61 -6.53 15.65
CA ALA A 47 -3.17 -5.70 14.59
C ALA A 47 -2.70 -6.17 13.22
N ASP A 48 -3.51 -5.88 12.20
CA ASP A 48 -3.11 -6.09 10.81
C ASP A 48 -1.94 -5.18 10.47
N GLN A 49 -1.09 -5.66 9.57
CA GLN A 49 0.10 -4.94 9.15
C GLN A 49 0.04 -4.65 7.65
N LEU A 50 0.49 -3.45 7.29
CA LEU A 50 0.76 -3.02 5.93
C LEU A 50 2.23 -2.67 5.81
N ASP A 51 2.92 -3.31 4.87
CA ASP A 51 4.30 -3.00 4.47
C ASP A 51 4.30 -2.57 3.00
N ILE A 52 4.93 -1.43 2.72
CA ILE A 52 5.11 -0.89 1.38
C ILE A 52 6.59 -0.64 1.17
N GLU A 53 7.15 -1.23 0.12
CA GLU A 53 8.55 -1.06 -0.27
C GLU A 53 8.61 -0.24 -1.56
N LEU A 54 9.41 0.83 -1.54
CA LEU A 54 9.56 1.80 -2.61
C LEU A 54 11.01 1.92 -3.06
N ASP A 55 11.20 2.22 -4.33
CA ASP A 55 12.47 2.66 -4.91
C ASP A 55 12.72 4.15 -4.58
N ASP A 56 13.77 4.41 -3.79
CA ASP A 56 14.20 5.74 -3.33
C ASP A 56 15.51 6.19 -3.99
N THR A 57 15.90 5.59 -5.12
CA THR A 57 17.18 5.87 -5.80
C THR A 57 17.41 7.35 -6.15
N ASP A 58 16.34 8.14 -6.31
CA ASP A 58 16.42 9.58 -6.60
C ASP A 58 16.10 10.50 -5.41
N GLY A 59 15.73 9.95 -4.25
CA GLY A 59 15.42 10.70 -3.02
C GLY A 59 14.16 11.58 -3.10
N GLN A 60 13.28 11.37 -4.08
CA GLN A 60 12.14 12.26 -4.35
C GLN A 60 10.82 11.79 -3.71
N ILE A 61 10.85 10.78 -2.84
CA ILE A 61 9.65 10.27 -2.18
C ILE A 61 9.16 11.29 -1.13
N ALA A 62 7.99 11.89 -1.39
CA ALA A 62 7.29 12.68 -0.40
C ALA A 62 6.73 11.75 0.68
N MET A 63 7.40 11.70 1.84
CA MET A 63 7.02 10.78 2.91
C MET A 63 5.70 11.20 3.57
N PRO A 64 4.76 10.25 3.78
CA PRO A 64 3.64 10.52 4.67
C PRO A 64 4.18 10.81 6.09
N PRO A 65 3.60 11.76 6.83
CA PRO A 65 4.05 12.04 8.18
C PRO A 65 3.86 10.80 9.07
N ARG A 66 4.75 10.58 10.04
CA ARG A 66 4.52 9.56 11.07
C ARG A 66 3.19 9.83 11.77
N GLY A 67 2.38 8.79 11.94
CA GLY A 67 1.01 8.91 12.44
C GLY A 67 -0.03 9.24 11.37
N ALA A 68 0.36 9.45 10.11
CA ALA A 68 -0.58 9.51 9.00
C ALA A 68 -1.38 8.22 8.90
N THR A 69 -2.64 8.36 8.48
CA THR A 69 -3.53 7.24 8.28
C THR A 69 -3.63 6.92 6.79
N LEU A 70 -3.21 5.72 6.41
CA LEU A 70 -3.36 5.21 5.05
C LEU A 70 -4.50 4.20 4.97
N THR A 71 -5.41 4.40 4.02
CA THR A 71 -6.41 3.40 3.68
C THR A 71 -5.98 2.65 2.42
N LEU A 72 -6.03 1.33 2.47
CA LEU A 72 -5.65 0.44 1.38
C LEU A 72 -6.89 -0.12 0.68
N TRP A 73 -6.88 -0.10 -0.65
CA TRP A 73 -7.77 -0.87 -1.49
C TRP A 73 -6.96 -1.75 -2.43
N LEU A 74 -7.44 -2.97 -2.67
CA LEU A 74 -6.82 -3.94 -3.58
C LEU A 74 -7.85 -4.52 -4.53
N GLY A 75 -7.41 -4.87 -5.74
CA GLY A 75 -8.26 -5.48 -6.75
C GLY A 75 -7.50 -5.80 -8.03
N TRP A 76 -8.24 -5.85 -9.13
CA TRP A 76 -7.70 -6.09 -10.47
C TRP A 76 -7.93 -4.85 -11.33
N GLN A 77 -7.00 -4.56 -12.23
CA GLN A 77 -7.15 -3.49 -13.20
C GLN A 77 -8.45 -3.67 -14.00
N GLY A 78 -9.23 -2.58 -14.13
CA GLY A 78 -10.53 -2.61 -14.82
C GLY A 78 -11.70 -3.17 -14.00
N SER A 79 -11.50 -3.44 -12.70
CA SER A 79 -12.54 -3.83 -11.76
C SER A 79 -12.62 -2.85 -10.58
N ALA A 80 -13.73 -2.87 -9.85
CA ALA A 80 -13.86 -2.15 -8.59
C ALA A 80 -12.84 -2.67 -7.56
N LEU A 81 -12.11 -1.75 -6.92
CA LEU A 81 -11.19 -2.07 -5.84
C LEU A 81 -11.95 -2.30 -4.53
N ILE A 82 -11.46 -3.23 -3.71
CA ILE A 82 -12.08 -3.59 -2.43
C ILE A 82 -11.28 -2.94 -1.30
N LYS A 83 -11.97 -2.21 -0.42
CA LYS A 83 -11.36 -1.65 0.79
C LYS A 83 -10.85 -2.78 1.66
N LYS A 84 -9.59 -2.72 2.05
CA LYS A 84 -8.92 -3.73 2.86
C LYS A 84 -8.80 -3.33 4.32
N GLY A 85 -8.43 -2.09 4.58
CA GLY A 85 -8.22 -1.62 5.93
C GLY A 85 -7.67 -0.21 5.94
N THR A 86 -7.55 0.32 7.14
CA THR A 86 -6.96 1.62 7.41
C THR A 86 -5.84 1.40 8.42
N PHE A 87 -4.66 1.93 8.14
CA PHE A 87 -3.41 1.65 8.83
C PHE A 87 -2.76 2.96 9.26
N THR A 88 -2.34 3.05 10.51
CA THR A 88 -1.57 4.18 11.03
C THR A 88 -0.09 3.92 10.76
N ILE A 89 0.58 4.85 10.09
CA ILE A 89 2.02 4.74 9.82
C ILE A 89 2.80 4.96 11.12
N ASP A 90 3.61 3.98 11.50
CA ASP A 90 4.46 4.03 12.69
C ASP A 90 5.95 4.10 12.36
N GLU A 91 6.36 3.45 11.27
CA GLU A 91 7.75 3.24 10.93
C GLU A 91 8.03 3.55 9.45
N ILE A 92 9.16 4.23 9.22
CA ILE A 92 9.73 4.53 7.90
C ILE A 92 11.22 4.25 8.02
N GLU A 93 11.70 3.26 7.26
CA GLU A 93 13.09 2.82 7.23
C GLU A 93 13.69 3.06 5.84
N HIS A 94 14.95 3.50 5.81
CA HIS A 94 15.75 3.57 4.58
C HIS A 94 16.78 2.45 4.60
N HIS A 95 16.93 1.78 3.47
CA HIS A 95 17.99 0.83 3.22
C HIS A 95 18.93 1.43 2.16
N GLY A 96 20.24 1.23 2.32
CA GLY A 96 21.21 1.67 1.33
C GLY A 96 21.38 0.66 0.19
N ALA A 97 21.91 1.12 -0.94
CA ALA A 97 22.41 0.38 -2.11
C ALA A 97 21.90 -1.08 -2.29
N PRO A 98 20.86 -1.31 -3.14
CA PRO A 98 20.03 -0.30 -3.78
C PRO A 98 19.24 0.50 -2.74
N ASP A 99 19.04 1.79 -2.98
CA ASP A 99 18.35 2.67 -2.04
C ASP A 99 16.85 2.36 -2.06
N THR A 100 16.36 1.73 -1.00
CA THR A 100 14.93 1.39 -0.85
C THR A 100 14.37 1.99 0.42
N LEU A 101 13.05 2.19 0.41
CA LEU A 101 12.32 2.75 1.52
C LEU A 101 11.17 1.82 1.90
N THR A 102 11.10 1.47 3.18
CA THR A 102 10.04 0.64 3.75
C THR A 102 9.13 1.50 4.62
N ILE A 103 7.85 1.55 4.28
CA ILE A 103 6.80 2.18 5.10
C ILE A 103 6.00 1.06 5.75
N ARG A 104 5.89 1.12 7.07
CA ARG A 104 5.07 0.19 7.85
C ARG A 104 3.95 0.92 8.57
N GLY A 105 2.77 0.29 8.56
CA GLY A 105 1.62 0.75 9.32
C GLY A 105 0.82 -0.40 9.91
N ARG A 106 0.07 -0.10 10.97
CA ARG A 106 -0.75 -1.08 11.72
C ARG A 106 -2.20 -0.63 11.82
N SER A 107 -3.15 -1.58 11.82
CA SER A 107 -4.59 -1.25 11.86
C SER A 107 -5.10 -0.74 13.21
N ALA A 108 -4.30 -0.89 14.27
CA ALA A 108 -4.55 -0.29 15.58
C ALA A 108 -3.38 0.62 15.96
N ASP A 109 -3.70 1.79 16.51
CA ASP A 109 -2.70 2.68 17.09
C ASP A 109 -2.29 2.13 18.47
N PHE A 110 -1.07 1.61 18.59
CA PHE A 110 -0.52 1.15 19.86
C PHE A 110 0.15 2.27 20.68
N ARG A 111 0.00 3.54 20.26
CA ARG A 111 0.46 4.68 21.05
C ARG A 111 -0.55 4.97 22.17
N GLY A 112 -0.36 4.32 23.31
CA GLY A 112 -0.90 4.72 24.61
C GLY A 112 -0.02 5.74 25.31
#